data_AF-L1IQF1-F1
#
_entry.id   AF-L1IQF1-F1
#
_cell.length_a   1.000
_cell.length_b   1.000
_cell.length_c   1.000
_cell.angle_alpha   90.00
_cell.angle_beta   90.00
_cell.angle_gamma   90.00
#
_symmetry.space_group_name_H-M   'P 1'
#
loop_
_entity.id
_entity.type
_entity.pdbx_description
1 polymer ?
#
loop_
_entity_poly.entity_id
_entity_poly.type
_entity_poly.pdbx_seq_one_letter_code
_entity_poly.pdbx_strand_id
1 'polypeptide(L)'
;MQPSRQGEALQMIGIEAGFDSPQANSQCCDFLRTFAADNKALALLIIAEKRNVAFPQVWRDKSSTQWQWKESEHGIFMQLDALSIGAVDYKAERKVWFIPTGTAKGKPREPVELDIDLFAIMPPLLRTA
;
A
#
# COMPACT_ATOMS: atom_id res chain seq x y z
N MET A 1 25.29 -12.91 -28.80
CA MET A 1 25.03 -12.72 -27.35
C MET A 1 24.18 -11.45 -27.22
N GLN A 2 22.94 -11.55 -26.75
CA GLN A 2 22.15 -10.36 -26.40
C GLN A 2 22.63 -9.84 -25.05
N PRO A 3 22.81 -8.52 -24.88
CA PRO A 3 23.06 -7.96 -23.56
C PRO A 3 21.80 -8.17 -22.72
N SER A 4 21.96 -8.85 -21.58
CA SER A 4 20.98 -8.89 -20.51
C SER A 4 20.66 -7.45 -20.11
N ARG A 5 19.43 -6.99 -20.37
CA ARG A 5 18.92 -5.78 -19.73
C ARG A 5 19.07 -6.01 -18.23
N GLN A 6 19.98 -5.28 -17.58
CA GLN A 6 19.99 -5.17 -16.13
C GLN A 6 18.60 -4.63 -15.77
N GLY A 7 17.74 -5.49 -15.22
CA GLY A 7 16.47 -5.04 -14.66
C GLY A 7 16.80 -3.99 -13.60
N GLU A 8 16.20 -2.80 -13.71
CA GLU A 8 16.34 -1.77 -12.68
C GLU A 8 15.99 -2.40 -11.33
N ALA A 9 16.90 -2.31 -10.37
CA ALA A 9 16.70 -2.89 -9.05
C ALA A 9 15.51 -2.20 -8.37
N LEU A 10 14.59 -3.00 -7.82
CA LEU A 10 13.51 -2.47 -6.98
C LEU A 10 14.12 -1.74 -5.78
N GLN A 11 13.75 -0.48 -5.59
CA GLN A 11 14.15 0.28 -4.40
C GLN A 11 13.20 -0.06 -3.24
N MET A 12 13.77 -0.47 -2.11
CA MET A 12 13.04 -0.74 -0.87
C MET A 12 13.43 0.27 0.19
N ILE A 13 12.44 0.91 0.80
CA ILE A 13 12.62 1.87 1.88
C ILE A 13 11.83 1.42 3.11
N GLY A 14 12.48 1.43 4.28
CA GLY A 14 11.82 1.23 5.56
C GLY A 14 11.33 2.56 6.10
N ILE A 15 10.07 2.61 6.56
CA ILE A 15 9.48 3.79 7.16
C ILE A 15 9.03 3.44 8.57
N GLU A 16 9.57 4.15 9.54
CA GLU A 16 9.16 4.06 10.94
C GLU A 16 8.11 5.15 11.23
N ALA A 17 7.16 4.86 12.12
CA ALA A 17 6.14 5.79 12.60
C ALA A 17 5.20 6.42 11.54
N GLY A 18 5.27 6.00 10.26
CA GLY A 18 4.46 6.57 9.18
C GLY A 18 2.94 6.40 9.32
N PHE A 19 2.49 5.62 10.30
CA PHE A 19 1.07 5.40 10.61
C PHE A 19 0.74 5.69 12.08
N ASP A 20 1.60 6.37 12.83
CA ASP A 20 1.39 6.60 14.27
C ASP A 20 0.33 7.67 14.55
N SER A 21 0.17 8.63 13.64
CA SER A 21 -0.76 9.75 13.77
C SER A 21 -1.14 10.34 12.40
N PRO A 22 -2.21 11.15 12.31
CA PRO A 22 -2.54 11.88 11.08
C PRO A 22 -1.39 12.75 10.56
N GLN A 23 -0.65 13.40 11.46
CA GLN A 23 0.48 14.25 11.10
C GLN A 23 1.64 13.43 10.55
N ALA A 24 2.01 12.33 11.22
CA ALA A 24 3.08 11.45 10.76
C ALA A 24 2.73 10.80 9.41
N ASN A 25 1.46 10.41 9.22
CA ASN A 25 0.98 9.88 7.96
C ASN A 25 1.05 10.91 6.83
N SER A 26 0.63 12.15 7.08
CA SER A 26 0.76 13.24 6.10
C SER A 26 2.22 13.49 5.70
N GLN A 27 3.12 13.58 6.68
CA GLN A 27 4.56 13.77 6.41
C GLN A 27 5.16 12.61 5.62
N CYS A 28 4.79 11.38 5.97
CA CYS A 28 5.18 10.18 5.22
C CYS A 28 4.70 10.23 3.77
N CYS A 29 3.45 10.66 3.53
CA CYS A 29 2.92 10.83 2.17
C CYS A 29 3.73 11.84 1.36
N ASP A 30 4.09 12.98 1.94
CA ASP A 30 4.84 14.02 1.25
C ASP A 30 6.27 13.58 0.93
N PHE A 31 6.91 12.87 1.86
CA PHE A 31 8.19 12.20 1.62
C PHE A 31 8.09 11.20 0.46
N LEU A 32 7.12 10.28 0.50
CA LEU A 32 6.93 9.24 -0.53
C LEU A 32 6.66 9.84 -1.91
N ARG A 33 5.89 10.92 -2.00
CA ARG A 33 5.64 11.66 -3.25
C ARG A 33 6.92 12.25 -3.82
N THR A 34 7.71 12.90 -2.96
CA THR A 34 9.00 13.50 -3.37
C THR A 34 9.96 12.43 -3.83
N PHE A 35 10.09 11.36 -3.03
CA PHE A 35 10.94 10.21 -3.35
C PHE A 35 10.56 9.56 -4.68
N ALA A 36 9.26 9.36 -4.93
CA ALA A 36 8.78 8.80 -6.17
C ALA A 36 9.06 9.70 -7.38
N ALA A 37 8.88 11.01 -7.24
CA ALA A 37 9.18 11.98 -8.30
C ALA A 37 10.67 12.00 -8.64
N ASP A 38 11.53 12.08 -7.62
CA ASP A 38 12.99 12.11 -7.77
C ASP A 38 13.53 10.84 -8.44
N ASN A 39 12.90 9.69 -8.17
CA ASN A 39 13.26 8.41 -8.76
C ASN A 39 12.46 8.05 -10.03
N LYS A 40 11.59 8.94 -10.53
CA LYS A 40 10.71 8.69 -11.69
C LYS A 40 9.93 7.39 -11.56
N ALA A 41 9.47 7.09 -10.35
CA ALA A 41 8.77 5.85 -10.05
C ALA A 41 7.46 5.78 -10.83
N LEU A 42 7.26 4.66 -11.53
CA LEU A 42 6.02 4.39 -12.26
C LEU A 42 5.00 3.64 -11.40
N ALA A 43 5.46 3.04 -10.29
CA ALA A 43 4.62 2.37 -9.31
C ALA A 43 5.24 2.47 -7.91
N LEU A 44 4.39 2.46 -6.89
CA LEU A 44 4.71 2.33 -5.47
C LEU A 44 3.88 1.20 -4.88
N LEU A 45 4.53 0.37 -4.07
CA LEU A 45 3.86 -0.66 -3.28
C LEU A 45 4.12 -0.39 -1.80
N ILE A 46 3.06 -0.12 -1.05
CA ILE A 46 3.10 0.12 0.39
C ILE A 46 2.71 -1.18 1.09
N ILE A 47 3.55 -1.64 2.02
CA ILE A 47 3.31 -2.83 2.83
C ILE A 47 3.36 -2.42 4.30
N ALA A 48 2.27 -2.66 5.03
CA ALA A 48 2.16 -2.34 6.45
C ALA A 48 1.48 -3.47 7.21
N GLU A 49 2.05 -3.91 8.33
CA GLU A 49 1.33 -4.81 9.23
C GLU A 49 0.15 -4.06 9.86
N LYS A 50 -1.04 -4.67 9.90
CA LYS A 50 -2.27 -4.09 10.51
C LYS A 50 -2.00 -3.51 11.90
N ARG A 51 -1.22 -4.23 12.72
CA ARG A 51 -0.88 -3.83 14.09
C ARG A 51 -0.01 -2.56 14.19
N ASN A 52 0.70 -2.22 13.13
CA ASN A 52 1.55 -1.02 13.05
C ASN A 52 0.79 0.17 12.45
N VAL A 53 -0.47 -0.01 12.04
CA VAL A 53 -1.30 1.07 11.52
C VAL A 53 -2.17 1.60 12.68
N ALA A 54 -1.68 2.64 13.36
CA ALA A 54 -2.47 3.34 14.38
C ALA A 54 -3.43 4.37 13.74
N PHE A 55 -3.09 4.88 12.55
CA PHE A 55 -3.91 5.75 11.71
C PHE A 55 -3.57 5.53 10.22
N PRO A 56 -4.53 5.53 9.29
CA PRO A 56 -5.97 5.48 9.52
C PRO A 56 -6.40 4.01 9.72
N GLN A 57 -7.00 3.68 10.86
CA GLN A 57 -7.49 2.32 11.16
C GLN A 57 -8.79 2.05 10.40
N VAL A 58 -8.70 2.01 9.06
CA VAL A 58 -9.80 1.96 8.09
C VAL A 58 -10.74 0.76 8.23
N TRP A 59 -10.42 -0.20 9.09
CA TRP A 59 -11.24 -1.37 9.36
C TRP A 59 -12.13 -1.26 10.60
N ARG A 60 -11.85 -0.35 11.56
CA ARG A 60 -12.49 -0.38 12.90
C ARG A 60 -14.01 -0.23 12.88
N ASP A 61 -14.53 0.61 11.99
CA ASP A 61 -15.96 0.95 11.93
C ASP A 61 -16.68 0.29 10.74
N LYS A 62 -16.08 -0.77 10.20
CA LYS A 62 -16.64 -1.49 9.06
C LYS A 62 -17.56 -2.60 9.53
N SER A 63 -18.65 -2.78 8.80
CA SER A 63 -19.54 -3.93 9.00
C SER A 63 -18.82 -5.24 8.66
N SER A 64 -19.29 -6.36 9.19
CA SER A 64 -18.70 -7.69 8.94
C SER A 64 -18.72 -8.10 7.45
N THR A 65 -19.61 -7.51 6.65
CA THR A 65 -19.65 -7.72 5.20
C THR A 65 -18.56 -6.95 4.46
N GLN A 66 -18.13 -5.81 5.00
CA GLN A 66 -17.02 -5.00 4.46
C GLN A 66 -15.67 -5.47 5.01
N TRP A 67 -15.64 -5.92 6.27
CA TRP A 67 -14.44 -6.38 6.96
C TRP A 67 -14.74 -7.65 7.73
N GLN A 68 -14.40 -8.79 7.13
CA GLN A 68 -14.73 -10.11 7.67
C GLN A 68 -13.82 -10.57 8.82
N TRP A 69 -12.70 -9.89 9.06
CA TRP A 69 -11.72 -10.30 10.06
C TRP A 69 -11.99 -9.68 11.43
N LYS A 70 -11.67 -10.42 12.49
CA LYS A 70 -11.80 -9.91 13.86
C LYS A 70 -10.69 -8.91 14.17
N GLU A 71 -10.89 -8.12 15.22
CA GLU A 71 -9.87 -7.17 15.66
C GLU A 71 -8.57 -7.86 16.09
N SER A 72 -8.68 -9.05 16.71
CA SER A 72 -7.55 -9.89 17.11
C SER A 72 -6.84 -10.59 15.95
N GLU A 73 -7.41 -10.59 14.74
CA GLU A 73 -6.74 -11.17 13.58
C GLU A 73 -5.67 -10.22 13.06
N HIS A 74 -4.51 -10.82 12.78
CA HIS A 74 -3.36 -10.17 12.21
C HIS A 74 -3.39 -10.28 10.68
N GLY A 75 -2.66 -9.37 10.05
CA GLY A 75 -2.43 -9.41 8.62
C GLY A 75 -1.66 -8.19 8.18
N ILE A 76 -1.51 -8.10 6.86
CA ILE A 76 -0.71 -7.10 6.18
C ILE A 76 -1.62 -6.37 5.20
N PHE A 77 -1.61 -5.04 5.27
CA PHE A 77 -2.12 -4.22 4.19
C PHE A 77 -1.05 -4.09 3.12
N MET A 78 -1.46 -4.32 1.87
CA MET A 78 -0.65 -4.08 0.69
C MET A 78 -1.41 -3.11 -0.21
N GLN A 79 -0.86 -1.96 -0.52
CA GLN A 79 -1.50 -0.94 -1.36
C GLN A 79 -0.59 -0.61 -2.54
N LEU A 80 -1.14 -0.74 -3.75
CA LEU A 80 -0.50 -0.34 -5.01
C LEU A 80 -0.99 1.05 -5.41
N ASP A 81 -0.04 1.88 -5.84
CA ASP A 81 -0.29 3.10 -6.60
C ASP A 81 0.59 3.06 -7.85
N ALA A 82 0.01 3.01 -9.05
CA ALA A 82 0.74 2.89 -10.30
C ALA A 82 0.22 3.88 -11.35
N LEU A 83 1.14 4.50 -12.08
CA LEU A 83 0.84 5.21 -13.31
C LEU A 83 0.58 4.14 -14.39
N SER A 84 -0.55 4.21 -15.11
CA SER A 84 -0.78 3.28 -16.23
C SER A 84 0.32 3.43 -17.28
N ILE A 85 0.98 2.31 -17.59
CA ILE A 85 1.94 2.19 -18.68
C ILE A 85 1.31 1.26 -19.74
N GLY A 86 0.34 1.78 -20.52
CA GLY A 86 -0.38 1.02 -21.54
C GLY A 86 -1.17 1.87 -22.54
N ALA A 87 -1.16 1.46 -23.81
CA ALA A 87 -1.18 2.31 -25.02
C ALA A 87 -2.48 3.05 -25.43
N VAL A 88 -3.53 3.13 -24.60
CA VAL A 88 -4.78 3.80 -25.05
C VAL A 88 -5.39 4.76 -24.03
N ASP A 89 -5.23 4.54 -22.72
CA ASP A 89 -5.70 5.48 -21.69
C ASP A 89 -4.78 5.49 -20.46
N TYR A 90 -4.21 6.67 -20.16
CA TYR A 90 -3.35 6.93 -18.99
C TYR A 90 -4.15 6.97 -17.68
N LYS A 91 -4.81 5.88 -17.29
CA LYS A 91 -5.56 5.82 -16.04
C LYS A 91 -4.68 5.28 -14.91
N ALA A 92 -4.40 6.09 -13.89
CA ALA A 92 -3.72 5.60 -12.68
C ALA A 92 -4.46 4.40 -12.08
N GLU A 93 -3.71 3.36 -11.72
CA GLU A 93 -4.23 2.14 -11.09
C GLU A 93 -3.91 2.16 -9.60
N ARG A 94 -4.95 2.05 -8.77
CA ARG A 94 -4.82 1.96 -7.33
C ARG A 94 -5.61 0.77 -6.83
N LYS A 95 -4.96 -0.06 -6.02
CA LYS A 95 -5.55 -1.28 -5.45
C LYS A 95 -5.03 -1.48 -4.04
N VAL A 96 -5.84 -2.12 -3.21
CA VAL A 96 -5.45 -2.47 -1.84
C VAL A 96 -5.90 -3.89 -1.55
N TRP A 97 -5.03 -4.63 -0.86
CA TRP A 97 -5.28 -5.98 -0.41
C TRP A 97 -5.02 -6.07 1.08
N PHE A 98 -5.77 -6.95 1.74
CA PHE A 98 -5.43 -7.45 3.05
C PHE A 98 -5.00 -8.91 2.95
N ILE A 99 -3.84 -9.20 3.54
CA ILE A 99 -3.23 -10.53 3.53
C ILE A 99 -3.32 -11.06 4.97
N PRO A 100 -4.31 -11.92 5.28
CA PRO A 100 -4.50 -12.39 6.64
C PRO A 100 -3.40 -13.36 7.05
N THR A 101 -2.91 -13.23 8.28
CA THR A 101 -1.91 -14.13 8.87
C THR A 101 -2.49 -14.96 10.03
N GLY A 102 -3.76 -14.73 10.38
CA GLY A 102 -4.48 -15.43 11.44
C GLY A 102 -4.32 -14.77 12.81
N THR A 103 -4.54 -15.51 13.90
CA THR A 103 -4.50 -15.01 15.29
C THR A 103 -3.13 -15.13 15.95
N ALA A 104 -2.19 -15.83 15.32
CA ALA A 104 -0.77 -15.86 15.69
C ALA A 104 0.03 -15.22 14.55
N LYS A 105 1.34 -14.94 14.74
CA LYS A 105 2.26 -14.57 13.64
C LYS A 105 2.45 -15.75 12.69
N GLY A 106 1.37 -16.12 11.99
CA GLY A 106 1.28 -17.24 11.09
C GLY A 106 1.74 -16.85 9.68
N LYS A 107 1.76 -17.85 8.81
CA LYS A 107 2.10 -17.65 7.40
C LYS A 107 1.04 -16.77 6.72
N PRO A 108 1.43 -15.84 5.83
CA PRO A 108 0.50 -15.13 4.97
C PRO A 108 -0.39 -16.11 4.20
N ARG A 109 -1.69 -15.84 4.16
CA ARG A 109 -2.67 -16.57 3.34
C ARG A 109 -2.93 -15.83 2.03
N GLU A 110 -3.91 -16.28 1.27
CA GLU A 110 -4.32 -15.61 0.03
C GLU A 110 -4.69 -14.13 0.27
N PRO A 111 -4.13 -13.20 -0.52
CA PRO A 111 -4.53 -11.80 -0.50
C PRO A 111 -6.00 -11.64 -0.87
N VAL A 112 -6.73 -10.83 -0.10
CA VAL A 112 -8.10 -10.45 -0.41
C VAL A 112 -8.10 -8.99 -0.83
N GLU A 113 -8.54 -8.73 -2.07
CA GLU A 113 -8.69 -7.36 -2.58
C GLU A 113 -9.82 -6.65 -1.83
N LEU A 114 -9.57 -5.41 -1.45
CA LEU A 114 -10.53 -4.56 -0.76
C LEU A 114 -10.86 -3.35 -1.62
N ASP A 115 -12.01 -2.76 -1.35
CA ASP A 115 -12.42 -1.51 -1.99
C ASP A 115 -11.45 -0.37 -1.59
N ILE A 116 -10.73 0.17 -2.59
CA ILE A 116 -9.72 1.22 -2.40
C ILE A 116 -10.31 2.51 -1.82
N ASP A 117 -11.57 2.81 -2.11
CA ASP A 117 -12.23 4.02 -1.60
C ASP A 117 -12.61 3.88 -0.12
N LEU A 118 -12.66 2.65 0.39
CA LEU A 118 -13.01 2.35 1.78
C LEU A 118 -11.82 1.97 2.66
N PHE A 119 -10.77 1.38 2.08
CA PHE A 119 -9.68 0.71 2.80
C PHE A 119 -8.26 1.21 2.46
N ALA A 120 -8.12 2.29 1.69
CA ALA A 120 -6.81 2.90 1.47
C ALA A 120 -6.17 3.35 2.80
N ILE A 121 -4.96 2.86 3.08
CA ILE A 121 -4.15 3.29 4.24
C ILE A 121 -3.25 4.48 3.92
N MET A 122 -3.07 4.77 2.63
CA MET A 122 -2.38 5.96 2.13
C MET A 122 -3.23 6.63 1.04
N PRO A 123 -3.25 7.98 0.96
CA PRO A 123 -3.82 8.68 -0.18
C PRO A 123 -3.04 8.39 -1.47
N PRO A 124 -3.50 8.88 -2.64
CA PRO A 124 -2.71 8.79 -3.87
C PRO A 124 -1.31 9.39 -3.69
N LEU A 125 -0.30 8.62 -4.03
CA LEU A 125 1.12 8.96 -3.89
C LEU A 125 1.75 9.30 -5.24
N LEU A 126 1.30 8.65 -6.31
CA LEU A 126 1.70 9.03 -7.67
C LEU A 126 0.69 10.03 -8.21
N ARG A 127 1.21 11.07 -8.87
CA ARG A 127 0.40 12.08 -9.56
C ARG A 127 0.75 12.02 -11.04
N THR A 128 -0.26 11.91 -11.89
CA THR A 128 -0.10 12.24 -13.32
C THR A 128 0.07 13.75 -13.40
N ALA A 129 1.13 14.20 -14.07
CA ALA A 129 1.35 15.61 -14.37
C ALA A 129 0.24 16.17 -15.26
#